data_AF-A0A953QGW9-F1
#
_entry.id   AF-A0A953QGW9-F1
#
_cell.length_a   1.000
_cell.length_b   1.000
_cell.length_c   1.000
_cell.angle_alpha   90.00
_cell.angle_beta   90.00
_cell.angle_gamma   90.00
#
_symmetry.space_group_name_H-M   'P 1'
#
loop_
_entity.id
_entity.type
_entity.pdbx_description
1 polymer ?
#
loop_
_entity_poly.entity_id
_entity_poly.type
_entity_poly.pdbx_seq_one_letter_code
_entity_poly.pdbx_strand_id
1 'polypeptide(L)'
;DMVANAKKIGLFALGVAYQKFMAAIEEQQEVVASITDILMNAFAMESAMLRAEKIARSGKNAENAREMAAVFAREAMDTIDSAARTVLAACSEGDALRMNLAVVKRFTKYEAIDMIGTRRKIAARLIQAERYVV
;
A
#
# COMPACT_ATOMS: atom_id res chain seq x y z
N ASP A 1 3.70 0.42 -11.68
CA ASP A 1 3.66 1.43 -10.62
C ASP A 1 2.94 0.84 -9.41
N MET A 2 3.56 0.91 -8.23
CA MET A 2 3.02 0.38 -6.96
C MET A 2 1.71 1.04 -6.56
N VAL A 3 1.56 2.36 -6.77
CA VAL A 3 0.33 3.09 -6.43
C VAL A 3 -0.83 2.60 -7.28
N ALA A 4 -0.62 2.47 -8.59
CA ALA A 4 -1.63 1.94 -9.50
C ALA A 4 -2.02 0.50 -9.16
N ASN A 5 -1.06 -0.32 -8.72
CA ASN A 5 -1.32 -1.69 -8.29
C ASN A 5 -2.10 -1.74 -6.97
N ALA A 6 -1.79 -0.88 -5.99
CA ALA A 6 -2.55 -0.75 -4.75
C ALA A 6 -4.03 -0.44 -5.02
N LYS A 7 -4.32 0.50 -5.92
CA LYS A 7 -5.69 0.83 -6.35
C LYS A 7 -6.38 -0.34 -7.04
N LYS A 8 -5.67 -1.08 -7.89
CA LYS A 8 -6.20 -2.31 -8.53
C LYS A 8 -6.53 -3.38 -7.51
N ILE A 9 -5.71 -3.55 -6.47
CA ILE A 9 -5.97 -4.49 -5.37
C ILE A 9 -7.23 -4.07 -4.62
N GLY A 10 -7.38 -2.79 -4.27
CA GLY A 10 -8.58 -2.28 -3.60
C GLY A 10 -9.86 -2.52 -4.40
N LEU A 11 -9.84 -2.18 -5.70
CA LEU A 11 -10.99 -2.42 -6.58
C LEU A 11 -11.30 -3.92 -6.74
N PHE A 12 -10.27 -4.75 -6.84
CA PHE A 12 -10.43 -6.20 -6.97
C PHE A 12 -11.01 -6.82 -5.70
N ALA A 13 -10.46 -6.49 -4.53
CA ALA A 13 -10.93 -7.00 -3.24
C ALA A 13 -12.39 -6.58 -2.99
N LEU A 14 -12.74 -5.32 -3.27
CA LEU A 14 -14.11 -4.83 -3.19
C LEU A 14 -15.03 -5.58 -4.16
N GLY A 15 -14.60 -5.81 -5.41
CA GLY A 15 -15.39 -6.56 -6.39
C GLY A 15 -15.68 -7.99 -5.96
N VAL A 16 -14.69 -8.71 -5.44
CA VAL A 16 -14.85 -10.08 -4.93
C VAL A 16 -15.77 -10.11 -3.70
N ALA A 17 -15.61 -9.17 -2.76
CA ALA A 17 -16.47 -9.07 -1.58
C ALA A 17 -17.92 -8.76 -1.96
N TYR A 18 -18.14 -7.81 -2.88
CA TYR A 18 -19.47 -7.46 -3.35
C TYR A 18 -20.13 -8.64 -4.09
N GLN A 19 -19.39 -9.39 -4.91
CA GLN A 19 -19.94 -10.58 -5.57
C GLN A 19 -20.40 -11.67 -4.57
N LYS A 20 -19.74 -11.78 -3.41
CA LYS A 20 -20.10 -12.75 -2.38
C LYS A 20 -21.31 -12.31 -1.55
N PHE A 21 -21.31 -11.06 -1.08
CA PHE A 21 -22.27 -10.57 -0.08
C PHE A 21 -23.36 -9.67 -0.66
N MET A 22 -23.17 -9.13 -1.86
CA MET A 22 -24.05 -8.18 -2.52
C MET A 22 -24.39 -7.01 -1.58
N ALA A 23 -25.67 -6.64 -1.45
CA ALA A 23 -26.12 -5.57 -0.55
C ALA A 23 -25.82 -5.87 0.94
N ALA A 24 -25.65 -7.13 1.33
CA ALA A 24 -25.35 -7.50 2.71
C ALA A 24 -23.86 -7.30 3.09
N ILE A 25 -23.03 -6.75 2.19
CA ILE A 25 -21.64 -6.41 2.49
C ILE A 25 -21.53 -5.40 3.64
N GLU A 26 -22.54 -4.55 3.85
CA GLU A 26 -22.60 -3.60 4.96
C GLU A 26 -22.63 -4.29 6.32
N GLU A 27 -23.09 -5.54 6.40
CA GLU A 27 -23.07 -6.32 7.64
C GLU A 27 -21.71 -7.01 7.87
N GLN A 28 -20.83 -7.05 6.86
CA GLN A 28 -19.51 -7.69 6.93
C GLN A 28 -18.44 -6.68 7.33
N GLN A 29 -18.54 -6.18 8.56
CA GLN A 29 -17.74 -5.06 9.05
C GLN A 29 -16.22 -5.31 8.97
N GLU A 30 -15.74 -6.52 9.25
CA GLU A 30 -14.32 -6.88 9.18
C GLU A 30 -13.79 -6.90 7.74
N VAL A 31 -14.64 -7.32 6.79
CA VAL A 31 -14.34 -7.29 5.35
C VAL A 31 -14.25 -5.84 4.89
N VAL A 32 -15.24 -5.02 5.26
CA VAL A 32 -15.28 -3.59 4.94
C VAL A 32 -14.06 -2.87 5.54
N ALA A 33 -13.74 -3.12 6.81
CA ALA A 33 -12.57 -2.54 7.48
C ALA A 33 -11.27 -2.90 6.76
N SER A 34 -11.09 -4.16 6.37
CA SER A 34 -9.91 -4.60 5.62
C SER A 34 -9.83 -3.94 4.23
N ILE A 35 -10.96 -3.73 3.55
CA ILE A 35 -11.02 -2.97 2.30
C ILE A 35 -10.64 -1.50 2.55
N THR A 36 -11.15 -0.90 3.63
CA THR A 36 -10.81 0.47 4.02
C THR A 36 -9.31 0.63 4.27
N ASP A 37 -8.67 -0.31 4.96
CA ASP A 37 -7.21 -0.30 5.17
C ASP A 37 -6.45 -0.29 3.84
N ILE A 38 -6.89 -1.07 2.85
CA ILE A 38 -6.30 -1.06 1.51
C ILE A 38 -6.43 0.33 0.87
N LEU A 39 -7.63 0.91 0.89
CA LEU A 39 -7.92 2.19 0.25
C LEU A 39 -7.17 3.36 0.92
N MET A 40 -7.11 3.36 2.26
CA MET A 40 -6.37 4.37 3.03
C MET A 40 -4.87 4.32 2.72
N ASN A 41 -4.28 3.12 2.69
CA ASN A 41 -2.87 2.97 2.31
C ASN A 41 -2.63 3.38 0.86
N ALA A 42 -3.51 3.01 -0.08
CA ALA A 42 -3.39 3.43 -1.48
C ALA A 42 -3.43 4.96 -1.64
N PHE A 43 -4.32 5.64 -0.91
CA PHE A 43 -4.42 7.10 -0.90
C PHE A 43 -3.17 7.75 -0.30
N ALA A 44 -2.71 7.27 0.86
CA ALA A 44 -1.52 7.79 1.51
C ALA A 44 -0.27 7.59 0.64
N MET A 45 -0.15 6.43 -0.04
CA MET A 45 0.95 6.14 -0.96
C MET A 45 1.00 7.13 -2.11
N GLU A 46 -0.14 7.37 -2.77
CA GLU A 46 -0.22 8.34 -3.86
C GLU A 46 0.17 9.74 -3.38
N SER A 47 -0.37 10.14 -2.23
CA SER A 47 -0.11 11.46 -1.64
C SER A 47 1.37 11.67 -1.34
N ALA A 48 2.03 10.69 -0.71
CA ALA A 48 3.45 10.75 -0.37
C ALA A 48 4.33 10.78 -1.63
N MET A 49 4.04 9.93 -2.62
CA MET A 49 4.82 9.85 -3.86
C MET A 49 4.71 11.11 -4.69
N LEU A 50 3.50 11.64 -4.89
CA LEU A 50 3.29 12.91 -5.63
C LEU A 50 3.94 14.09 -4.91
N ARG A 51 3.90 14.10 -3.57
CA ARG A 51 4.58 15.14 -2.78
C ARG A 51 6.09 15.06 -2.93
N ALA A 52 6.68 13.87 -2.85
CA ALA A 52 8.11 13.66 -3.05
C ALA A 52 8.55 14.07 -4.47
N GLU A 53 7.74 13.77 -5.48
CA GLU A 53 8.00 14.20 -6.86
C GLU A 53 7.97 15.73 -6.99
N LYS A 54 6.96 16.38 -6.41
CA LYS A 54 6.86 17.86 -6.41
C LYS A 54 8.05 18.50 -5.73
N ILE A 55 8.51 17.97 -4.60
CA ILE A 55 9.71 18.46 -3.89
C ILE A 55 10.95 18.24 -4.76
N ALA A 56 11.08 17.08 -5.41
CA ALA A 56 12.20 16.81 -6.29
C ALA A 56 12.31 17.79 -7.45
N ARG A 57 11.18 18.25 -8.00
CA ARG A 57 11.14 19.31 -9.03
C ARG A 57 11.55 20.68 -8.49
N SER A 58 11.48 20.92 -7.18
CA SER A 58 11.88 22.18 -6.53
C SER A 58 13.38 22.28 -6.18
N GLY A 59 14.12 21.18 -6.31
CA GLY A 59 15.59 21.16 -6.19
C GLY A 59 16.17 21.12 -4.77
N LYS A 60 15.36 21.25 -3.71
CA LYS A 60 15.80 21.13 -2.31
C LYS A 60 15.24 19.85 -1.67
N ASN A 61 16.07 19.17 -0.85
CA ASN A 61 15.71 17.98 -0.06
C ASN A 61 15.04 16.83 -0.83
N ALA A 62 15.27 16.77 -2.15
CA ALA A 62 14.66 15.78 -3.05
C ALA A 62 14.95 14.32 -2.64
N GLU A 63 16.18 14.06 -2.17
CA GLU A 63 16.62 12.72 -1.81
C GLU A 63 15.91 12.19 -0.56
N ASN A 64 15.87 12.99 0.51
CA ASN A 64 15.23 12.61 1.77
C ASN A 64 13.72 12.37 1.57
N ALA A 65 13.02 13.26 0.86
CA ALA A 65 11.61 13.07 0.53
C ALA A 65 11.34 11.79 -0.28
N ARG A 66 12.21 11.45 -1.25
CA ARG A 66 12.10 10.22 -2.06
C ARG A 66 12.33 8.97 -1.23
N GLU A 67 13.37 8.96 -0.39
CA GLU A 67 13.69 7.84 0.49
C GLU A 67 12.56 7.57 1.48
N MET A 68 12.01 8.62 2.12
CA MET A 68 10.88 8.49 3.03
C MET A 68 9.62 7.95 2.33
N ALA A 69 9.31 8.47 1.13
CA ALA A 69 8.17 7.99 0.35
C ALA A 69 8.34 6.54 -0.12
N ALA A 70 9.56 6.12 -0.49
CA ALA A 70 9.85 4.75 -0.90
C ALA A 70 9.71 3.75 0.26
N VAL A 71 10.26 4.09 1.44
CA VAL A 71 10.10 3.29 2.67
C VAL A 71 8.63 3.14 3.02
N PHE A 72 7.87 4.25 3.02
CA PHE A 72 6.45 4.22 3.31
C PHE A 72 5.66 3.40 2.27
N ALA A 73 5.91 3.58 0.98
CA ALA A 73 5.22 2.85 -0.08
C ALA A 73 5.42 1.34 0.00
N ARG A 74 6.62 0.90 0.41
CA ARG A 74 6.94 -0.52 0.64
C ARG A 74 6.12 -1.06 1.81
N GLU A 75 6.10 -0.37 2.94
CA GLU A 75 5.34 -0.80 4.13
C GLU A 75 3.84 -0.81 3.89
N ALA A 76 3.31 0.23 3.24
CA ALA A 76 1.91 0.31 2.87
C ALA A 76 1.50 -0.85 1.93
N MET A 77 2.38 -1.24 0.99
CA MET A 77 2.10 -2.38 0.11
C MET A 77 2.02 -3.71 0.86
N ASP A 78 2.84 -3.91 1.90
CA ASP A 78 2.76 -5.12 2.73
C ASP A 78 1.44 -5.16 3.53
N THR A 79 1.01 -4.03 4.09
CA THR A 79 -0.31 -3.91 4.73
C THR A 79 -1.44 -4.20 3.75
N ILE A 80 -1.35 -3.66 2.53
CA ILE A 80 -2.32 -3.92 1.45
C ILE A 80 -2.36 -5.40 1.07
N ASP A 81 -1.21 -6.07 0.90
CA ASP A 81 -1.15 -7.50 0.58
C ASP A 81 -1.83 -8.33 1.68
N SER A 82 -1.53 -8.03 2.94
CA SER A 82 -2.12 -8.70 4.10
C SER A 82 -3.63 -8.52 4.16
N ALA A 83 -4.12 -7.27 4.09
CA ALA A 83 -5.54 -6.97 4.14
C ALA A 83 -6.31 -7.59 2.96
N ALA A 84 -5.73 -7.57 1.76
CA ALA A 84 -6.35 -8.18 0.58
C ALA A 84 -6.48 -9.70 0.72
N ARG A 85 -5.46 -10.38 1.28
CA ARG A 85 -5.54 -11.82 1.55
C ARG A 85 -6.65 -12.15 2.54
N THR A 86 -6.81 -11.34 3.59
CA THR A 86 -7.90 -11.48 4.57
C THR A 86 -9.27 -11.39 3.90
N VAL A 87 -9.50 -10.34 3.09
CA VAL A 87 -10.76 -10.16 2.35
C VAL A 87 -11.03 -11.35 1.42
N LEU A 88 -10.04 -11.75 0.63
CA LEU A 88 -10.23 -12.82 -0.35
C LEU A 88 -10.51 -14.17 0.31
N ALA A 89 -9.86 -14.48 1.43
CA ALA A 89 -10.08 -15.71 2.19
C ALA A 89 -11.47 -15.73 2.86
N ALA A 90 -12.01 -14.58 3.26
CA ALA A 90 -13.38 -14.47 3.77
C ALA A 90 -14.43 -14.61 2.65
N CYS A 91 -14.10 -14.21 1.42
CA CYS A 91 -15.06 -14.11 0.32
C CYS A 91 -15.01 -15.28 -0.68
N SER A 92 -13.95 -16.10 -0.67
CA SER A 92 -13.74 -17.17 -1.65
C SER A 92 -13.01 -18.37 -1.06
N GLU A 93 -13.22 -19.55 -1.66
CA GLU A 93 -12.63 -20.81 -1.24
C GLU A 93 -12.12 -21.65 -2.42
N GLY A 94 -11.40 -22.73 -2.14
CA GLY A 94 -10.93 -23.68 -3.15
C GLY A 94 -10.11 -23.04 -4.27
N ASP A 95 -10.41 -23.41 -5.51
CA ASP A 95 -9.71 -22.90 -6.69
C ASP A 95 -9.96 -21.41 -6.94
N ALA A 96 -11.15 -20.91 -6.63
CA ALA A 96 -11.46 -19.49 -6.75
C ALA A 96 -10.55 -18.65 -5.84
N LEU A 97 -10.35 -19.08 -4.59
CA LEU A 97 -9.41 -18.41 -3.68
C LEU A 97 -7.97 -18.45 -4.22
N ARG A 98 -7.50 -19.60 -4.71
CA ARG A 98 -6.14 -19.73 -5.28
C ARG A 98 -5.94 -18.77 -6.45
N MET A 99 -6.92 -18.65 -7.33
CA MET A 99 -6.89 -17.70 -8.45
C MET A 99 -6.86 -16.25 -7.96
N ASN A 100 -7.71 -15.90 -6.99
CA ASN A 100 -7.77 -14.55 -6.43
C ASN A 100 -6.44 -14.14 -5.77
N LEU A 101 -5.83 -15.05 -4.99
CA LEU A 101 -4.54 -14.82 -4.35
C LEU A 101 -3.40 -14.67 -5.38
N ALA A 102 -3.45 -15.37 -6.51
CA ALA A 102 -2.48 -15.21 -7.59
C ALA A 102 -2.56 -13.83 -8.24
N VAL A 103 -3.77 -13.27 -8.39
CA VAL A 103 -3.97 -11.90 -8.88
C VAL A 103 -3.32 -10.88 -7.94
N VAL A 104 -3.57 -10.97 -6.63
CA VAL A 104 -2.96 -10.07 -5.64
C VAL A 104 -1.44 -10.19 -5.67
N LYS A 105 -0.90 -11.42 -5.67
CA LYS A 105 0.56 -11.66 -5.76
C LYS A 105 1.20 -11.00 -6.99
N ARG A 106 0.49 -10.93 -8.11
CA ARG A 106 0.98 -10.23 -9.32
C ARG A 106 1.04 -8.72 -9.10
N PHE A 107 0.07 -8.14 -8.42
CA PHE A 107 0.03 -6.70 -8.13
C PHE A 107 1.01 -6.28 -7.04
N THR A 108 1.31 -7.15 -6.09
CA THR A 108 2.25 -6.91 -4.99
C THR A 108 3.70 -7.25 -5.33
N LYS A 109 3.98 -7.62 -6.58
CA LYS A 109 5.36 -7.81 -7.07
C LYS A 109 6.02 -6.46 -7.37
N TYR A 110 7.08 -6.14 -6.64
CA TYR A 110 7.91 -4.96 -6.83
C TYR A 110 9.39 -5.29 -6.59
N GLU A 111 10.29 -4.40 -7.00
CA GLU A 111 11.73 -4.56 -6.77
C GLU A 111 12.06 -4.29 -5.30
N ALA A 112 12.83 -5.18 -4.68
CA ALA A 112 13.21 -5.03 -3.29
C ALA A 112 14.15 -3.83 -3.12
N ILE A 113 13.88 -3.00 -2.12
CA ILE A 113 14.76 -1.91 -1.70
C ILE A 113 15.44 -2.26 -0.37
N ASP A 114 16.66 -1.76 -0.17
CA ASP A 114 17.34 -1.86 1.14
C ASP A 114 16.65 -0.94 2.16
N MET A 115 15.63 -1.50 2.83
CA MET A 115 14.87 -0.80 3.87
C MET A 115 15.74 -0.40 5.06
N ILE A 116 16.75 -1.21 5.41
CA ILE A 116 17.58 -0.97 6.59
C ILE A 116 18.52 0.20 6.31
N GLY A 117 19.26 0.16 5.20
CA GLY A 117 20.15 1.24 4.80
C GLY A 117 19.39 2.54 4.57
N THR A 118 18.24 2.49 3.89
CA THR A 118 17.42 3.67 3.63
C THR A 118 16.90 4.31 4.91
N ARG A 119 16.37 3.51 5.85
CA ARG A 119 15.92 4.02 7.17
C ARG A 119 17.07 4.64 7.97
N ARG A 120 18.28 4.05 7.91
CA ARG A 120 19.47 4.61 8.57
C ARG A 120 19.87 5.98 7.99
N LYS A 121 19.80 6.15 6.66
CA LYS A 121 20.05 7.45 6.01
C LYS A 121 19.03 8.51 6.43
N ILE A 122 17.75 8.16 6.43
CA ILE A 122 16.67 9.05 6.93
C ILE A 122 16.94 9.44 8.39
N ALA A 123 17.23 8.46 9.25
CA ALA A 123 17.52 8.69 10.66
C ALA A 123 18.72 9.63 10.87
N ALA A 124 19.81 9.46 10.11
CA ALA A 124 20.97 10.33 10.20
C ALA A 124 20.63 11.80 9.91
N ARG A 125 19.80 12.06 8.89
CA ARG A 125 19.35 13.42 8.54
C ARG A 125 18.43 14.01 9.63
N LEU A 126 17.54 13.21 10.21
CA LEU A 126 16.67 13.63 11.32
C LEU A 126 17.46 13.95 12.59
N ILE A 127 18.44 13.11 12.95
CA ILE A 127 19.30 13.31 14.12
C ILE A 127 20.12 14.60 13.97
N GLN A 128 20.72 14.82 12.79
CA GLN A 128 21.49 16.03 12.52
C GLN A 128 20.64 17.31 12.63
N ALA A 129 19.35 17.23 12.29
CA ALA A 129 18.44 18.37 12.33
C ALA A 129 17.71 18.55 13.68
N GLU A 130 17.76 17.54 14.56
CA GLU A 130 17.02 17.44 15.82
C GLU A 130 15.50 17.70 15.70
N ARG A 131 14.95 17.53 14.50
CA ARG A 131 13.54 17.73 14.18
C ARG A 131 13.15 16.97 12.92
N TYR A 132 11.85 16.87 12.69
CA TYR A 132 11.33 16.38 11.42
C TYR A 132 11.76 17.30 10.27
N VAL A 133 12.43 16.72 9.27
CA VAL A 133 12.81 17.41 8.04
C VAL A 133 12.36 16.59 6.83
N VAL A 134 11.88 17.29 5.81
CA VAL A 134 11.50 16.74 4.50
C VAL A 134 12.57 17.10 3.50
#